data_AF-A0A0M3ADH9-F1
#
_entry.id   AF-A0A0M3ADH9-F1
#
_cell.length_a   1.000
_cell.length_b   1.000
_cell.length_c   1.000
_cell.angle_alpha   90.00
_cell.angle_beta   90.00
_cell.angle_gamma   90.00
#
_symmetry.space_group_name_H-M   'P 1'
#
loop_
_entity.id
_entity.type
_entity.pdbx_description
1 polymer ?
#
loop_
_entity_poly.entity_id
_entity_poly.type
_entity_poly.pdbx_seq_one_letter_code
_entity_poly.pdbx_strand_id
1 'polypeptide(L)'
;MKTAPIITKTKFRGMLISSLICVFISTIFDAYDETTISINEALSTDPQNWELAITSILFIGMVAVLIGLFAFKEWARKLYVYSFFPILFIYLLPSYSWTYISGLGAIFYEISSILSTLVFGILVLPSLYQPLFSKNNE
;
A
#
# COMPACT_ATOMS: atom_id res chain seq x y z
N MET A 1 -31.30 10.15 9.99
CA MET A 1 -31.01 8.84 10.63
C MET A 1 -29.51 8.62 10.61
N LYS A 2 -28.86 8.39 11.76
CA LYS A 2 -27.45 7.93 11.80
C LYS A 2 -27.44 6.47 11.33
N THR A 3 -27.19 6.25 10.05
CA THR A 3 -26.97 4.90 9.51
C THR A 3 -25.86 4.24 10.30
N ALA A 4 -26.15 3.09 10.91
CA ALA A 4 -25.15 2.30 11.58
C ALA A 4 -23.97 2.06 10.62
N PRO A 5 -22.71 2.14 11.09
CA PRO A 5 -21.56 1.95 10.23
C PRO A 5 -21.62 0.57 9.58
N ILE A 6 -21.63 0.52 8.24
CA ILE A 6 -21.71 -0.71 7.44
C ILE A 6 -20.55 -1.67 7.77
N ILE A 7 -19.39 -1.11 8.12
CA ILE A 7 -18.19 -1.84 8.52
C ILE A 7 -17.76 -1.38 9.93
N THR A 8 -17.57 -2.34 10.84
CA THR A 8 -17.09 -2.07 12.21
C THR A 8 -15.56 -2.06 12.27
N LYS A 9 -14.99 -1.45 13.33
CA LYS A 9 -13.52 -1.43 13.55
C LYS A 9 -12.90 -2.83 13.50
N THR A 10 -13.55 -3.81 14.12
CA THR A 10 -13.07 -5.20 14.12
C THR A 10 -13.06 -5.81 12.72
N LYS A 11 -14.12 -5.58 11.93
CA LYS A 11 -14.18 -6.03 10.53
C LYS A 11 -13.08 -5.40 9.68
N PHE A 12 -12.84 -4.09 9.84
CA PHE A 12 -11.75 -3.40 9.14
C PHE A 12 -10.38 -3.98 9.49
N ARG A 13 -10.08 -4.22 10.77
CA ARG A 13 -8.83 -4.89 11.18
C ARG A 13 -8.71 -6.28 10.57
N GLY A 14 -9.79 -7.06 10.54
CA GLY A 14 -9.82 -8.37 9.90
C GLY A 14 -9.51 -8.31 8.41
N MET A 15 -10.11 -7.36 7.69
CA MET A 15 -9.82 -7.11 6.27
C MET A 15 -8.35 -6.74 6.04
N LEU A 16 -7.79 -5.88 6.88
CA LEU A 16 -6.38 -5.44 6.79
C LEU A 16 -5.41 -6.61 7.06
N ILE A 17 -5.68 -7.42 8.09
CA ILE A 17 -4.90 -8.63 8.39
C ILE A 17 -4.99 -9.64 7.24
N SER A 18 -6.19 -9.90 6.71
CA SER A 18 -6.36 -10.82 5.58
C SER A 18 -5.60 -10.34 4.34
N SER A 19 -5.62 -9.03 4.08
CA SER A 19 -4.88 -8.41 2.99
C SER A 19 -3.38 -8.63 3.13
N LEU A 20 -2.84 -8.44 4.33
CA LEU A 20 -1.43 -8.69 4.61
C LEU A 20 -1.06 -10.16 4.42
N ILE A 21 -1.90 -11.09 4.87
CA ILE A 21 -1.68 -12.53 4.67
C ILE A 21 -1.61 -12.86 3.17
N CYS A 22 -2.54 -12.34 2.36
CA CYS A 22 -2.51 -12.53 0.91
C CYS A 22 -1.21 -12.01 0.30
N VAL A 23 -0.78 -10.80 0.68
CA VAL A 23 0.49 -10.23 0.22
C VAL A 23 1.67 -11.13 0.60
N PHE A 24 1.76 -11.57 1.86
CA PHE A 24 2.84 -12.46 2.30
C PHE A 24 2.86 -13.75 1.49
N ILE A 25 1.70 -14.36 1.25
CA ILE A 25 1.60 -15.57 0.44
C ILE A 25 2.08 -15.30 -1.00
N SER A 26 1.60 -14.24 -1.65
CA SER A 26 2.05 -13.85 -3.00
C SER A 26 3.57 -13.65 -3.06
N THR A 27 4.15 -12.94 -2.09
CA THR A 27 5.61 -12.70 -2.04
C THR A 27 6.42 -13.98 -1.86
N ILE A 28 5.88 -14.95 -1.11
CA ILE A 28 6.54 -16.26 -0.96
C ILE A 28 6.54 -16.98 -2.30
N PHE A 29 5.41 -17.04 -3.00
CA PHE A 29 5.35 -17.70 -4.30
C PHE A 29 6.27 -17.06 -5.33
N ASP A 30 6.31 -15.72 -5.39
CA ASP A 30 7.19 -14.98 -6.30
C ASP A 30 8.67 -15.21 -6.01
N ALA A 31 9.06 -15.35 -4.73
CA ALA A 31 10.44 -15.64 -4.34
C ALA A 31 10.95 -17.02 -4.81
N TYR A 32 10.05 -17.96 -5.12
CA TYR A 32 10.39 -19.29 -5.63
C TYR A 32 10.13 -19.45 -7.13
N ASP A 33 9.68 -18.40 -7.83
CA ASP A 33 9.50 -18.46 -9.29
C ASP A 33 10.87 -18.41 -9.99
N GLU A 34 11.13 -19.41 -10.83
CA GLU A 34 12.37 -19.51 -11.62
C GLU A 34 12.55 -18.30 -12.54
N THR A 35 11.44 -17.74 -13.03
CA THR A 35 11.45 -16.53 -13.86
C THR A 35 11.97 -15.35 -13.05
N THR A 36 11.41 -15.11 -11.86
CA THR A 36 11.82 -14.04 -10.95
C THR A 36 13.29 -14.18 -10.52
N ILE A 37 13.76 -15.41 -10.27
CA ILE A 37 15.18 -15.68 -9.95
C ILE A 37 16.08 -15.27 -11.11
N SER A 38 15.77 -15.73 -12.34
CA SER A 38 16.59 -15.42 -13.52
C SER A 38 16.64 -13.93 -13.85
N ILE A 39 15.53 -13.22 -13.62
CA ILE A 39 15.45 -11.77 -13.79
C ILE A 39 16.31 -11.06 -12.75
N ASN A 40 16.25 -11.47 -11.49
CA ASN A 40 17.05 -10.88 -10.42
C ASN A 40 18.56 -11.10 -10.65
N GLU A 41 18.96 -12.26 -11.17
CA GLU A 41 20.35 -12.51 -11.57
C GLU A 41 20.79 -11.55 -12.68
N ALA A 42 19.97 -11.35 -13.72
CA ALA A 42 20.28 -10.41 -14.79
C ALA A 42 20.41 -8.96 -14.27
N LEU A 43 19.46 -8.52 -13.42
CA LEU A 43 19.42 -7.18 -12.83
C LEU A 43 20.54 -6.91 -11.83
N SER A 44 21.16 -7.95 -11.26
CA SER A 44 22.31 -7.81 -10.37
C SER A 44 23.58 -7.33 -11.08
N THR A 45 23.63 -7.45 -12.42
CA THR A 45 24.78 -7.04 -13.24
C THR A 45 24.92 -5.51 -13.32
N ASP A 46 23.80 -4.79 -13.29
CA ASP A 46 23.76 -3.31 -13.27
C ASP A 46 22.70 -2.82 -12.27
N PRO A 47 23.05 -2.78 -10.96
CA PRO A 47 22.08 -2.49 -9.92
C PRO A 47 21.74 -0.99 -9.86
N GLN A 48 20.45 -0.67 -10.00
CA GLN A 48 19.95 0.69 -9.76
C GLN A 48 19.74 0.95 -8.26
N ASN A 49 20.85 1.15 -7.54
CA ASN A 49 20.85 1.36 -6.08
C ASN A 49 19.97 2.54 -5.61
N TRP A 50 19.79 3.56 -6.45
CA TRP A 50 18.95 4.71 -6.14
C TRP A 50 17.45 4.35 -6.16
N GLU A 51 17.01 3.49 -7.08
CA GLU A 51 15.65 2.96 -7.09
C GLU A 51 15.41 2.12 -5.83
N LEU A 52 16.37 1.27 -5.47
CA LEU A 52 16.29 0.44 -4.26
C LEU A 52 16.18 1.30 -2.99
N ALA A 53 16.93 2.40 -2.92
CA ALA A 53 16.84 3.35 -1.81
C ALA A 53 15.45 4.01 -1.71
N ILE A 54 14.88 4.47 -2.82
CA ILE A 54 13.53 5.06 -2.84
C ILE A 54 12.48 4.01 -2.46
N THR A 55 12.56 2.81 -3.02
CA THR A 55 11.66 1.69 -2.70
C THR A 55 11.72 1.35 -1.20
N SER A 56 12.91 1.37 -0.60
CA SER A 56 13.10 1.12 0.83
C SER A 56 12.45 2.22 1.69
N ILE A 57 12.59 3.50 1.30
CA ILE A 57 11.95 4.62 2.00
C ILE A 57 10.42 4.50 1.91
N LEU A 58 9.90 4.19 0.73
CA LEU A 58 8.47 3.99 0.51
C LEU A 58 7.93 2.83 1.34
N PHE A 59 8.68 1.73 1.45
CA PHE A 59 8.34 0.58 2.29
C PHE A 59 8.25 0.96 3.78
N ILE A 60 9.22 1.72 4.30
CA ILE A 60 9.18 2.20 5.69
C ILE A 60 7.94 3.09 5.91
N GLY A 61 7.65 4.00 4.97
CA GLY A 61 6.46 4.85 5.02
C GLY A 61 5.16 4.04 5.02
N MET A 62 5.09 3.00 4.19
CA MET A 62 3.96 2.07 4.13
C MET A 62 3.76 1.35 5.47
N VAL A 63 4.82 0.85 6.11
CA VAL A 63 4.74 0.20 7.43
C VAL A 63 4.22 1.18 8.49
N ALA A 64 4.70 2.44 8.48
CA ALA A 64 4.21 3.46 9.40
C ALA A 64 2.70 3.74 9.20
N VAL A 65 2.24 3.87 7.95
CA VAL A 65 0.82 4.02 7.61
C VAL A 65 0.02 2.82 8.08
N LEU A 66 0.51 1.60 7.86
CA LEU A 66 -0.15 0.36 8.27
C LEU A 66 -0.39 0.31 9.79
N ILE A 67 0.65 0.63 10.59
CA ILE A 67 0.55 0.74 12.05
C ILE A 67 -0.50 1.80 12.44
N GLY A 68 -0.45 2.95 11.78
CA GLY A 68 -1.40 4.02 12.00
C GLY A 68 -2.85 3.64 11.66
N LEU A 69 -3.06 2.83 10.61
CA LEU A 69 -4.38 2.29 10.23
C LEU A 69 -4.90 1.27 11.25
N PHE A 70 -4.04 0.37 11.77
CA PHE A 70 -4.40 -0.54 12.87
C PHE A 70 -4.83 0.20 14.15
N ALA A 71 -4.17 1.33 14.41
CA ALA A 71 -4.47 2.24 15.51
C ALA A 71 -5.59 3.24 15.22
N PHE A 72 -6.19 3.19 14.01
CA PHE A 72 -7.24 4.11 13.54
C PHE A 72 -6.89 5.60 13.62
N LYS A 73 -5.61 5.94 13.48
CA LYS A 73 -5.15 7.34 13.49
C LYS A 73 -5.61 8.07 12.22
N GLU A 74 -5.93 9.35 12.36
CA GLU A 74 -6.40 10.18 11.25
C GLU A 74 -5.30 10.51 10.24
N TRP A 75 -4.09 10.81 10.71
CA TRP A 75 -2.96 11.10 9.84
C TRP A 75 -2.64 9.94 8.90
N ALA A 76 -2.76 8.70 9.38
CA ALA A 76 -2.48 7.50 8.59
C ALA A 76 -3.48 7.34 7.45
N ARG A 77 -4.76 7.66 7.68
CA ARG A 77 -5.79 7.65 6.63
C ARG A 77 -5.58 8.76 5.62
N LYS A 78 -5.28 9.98 6.07
CA LYS A 78 -4.95 11.11 5.19
C LYS A 78 -3.78 10.71 4.30
N LEU A 79 -2.69 10.25 4.91
CA LEU A 79 -1.48 9.88 4.19
C LEU A 79 -1.77 8.76 3.19
N TYR A 80 -2.46 7.70 3.60
CA TYR A 80 -2.84 6.58 2.73
C TYR A 80 -3.65 6.99 1.49
N VAL A 81 -4.65 7.85 1.66
CA VAL A 81 -5.48 8.32 0.54
C VAL A 81 -4.69 9.26 -0.37
N TYR A 82 -3.94 10.20 0.20
CA TYR A 82 -3.19 11.19 -0.58
C TYR A 82 -1.93 10.62 -1.23
N SER A 83 -1.32 9.57 -0.67
CA SER A 83 -0.11 8.96 -1.20
C SER A 83 -0.36 8.02 -2.38
N PHE A 84 -1.60 7.58 -2.59
CA PHE A 84 -1.94 6.62 -3.65
C PHE A 84 -1.49 7.09 -5.04
N PHE A 85 -1.88 8.29 -5.44
CA PHE A 85 -1.52 8.85 -6.75
C PHE A 85 -0.02 9.15 -6.90
N PRO A 86 0.65 9.84 -5.96
CA PRO A 86 2.09 10.06 -6.03
C PRO A 86 2.92 8.78 -6.14
N ILE A 87 2.57 7.74 -5.38
CA ILE A 87 3.27 6.45 -5.43
C ILE A 87 3.08 5.79 -6.79
N LEU A 88 1.87 5.85 -7.35
CA LEU A 88 1.57 5.33 -8.68
C LEU A 88 2.38 6.06 -9.78
N PHE A 89 2.58 7.38 -9.65
CA PHE A 89 3.44 8.11 -10.58
C PHE A 89 4.91 7.70 -10.46
N ILE A 90 5.42 7.50 -9.25
CA ILE A 90 6.80 7.01 -9.05
C ILE A 90 6.97 5.64 -9.69
N TYR A 91 6.00 4.76 -9.49
CA TYR A 91 5.99 3.41 -10.06
C TYR A 91 5.98 3.39 -11.60
N LEU A 92 5.27 4.33 -12.23
CA LEU A 92 5.15 4.41 -13.69
C LEU A 92 6.30 5.20 -14.36
N LEU A 93 7.25 5.73 -13.59
CA LEU A 93 8.38 6.46 -14.17
C LEU A 93 9.23 5.49 -15.02
N PRO A 94 9.56 5.84 -16.29
CA PRO A 94 10.41 5.01 -17.13
C PRO A 94 11.80 4.76 -16.52
N SER A 95 12.29 5.71 -15.74
CA SER A 95 13.55 5.57 -15.00
C SER A 95 13.46 4.62 -13.81
N TYR A 96 12.27 4.17 -13.41
CA TYR A 96 12.03 3.24 -12.29
C TYR A 96 11.86 1.78 -12.76
N SER A 97 12.35 1.50 -13.97
CA SER A 97 12.15 0.24 -14.67
C SER A 97 12.85 -0.94 -13.99
N TRP A 98 13.94 -0.72 -13.25
CA TRP A 98 14.68 -1.81 -12.61
C TRP A 98 13.81 -2.48 -11.55
N THR A 99 13.17 -1.69 -10.69
CA THR A 99 12.24 -2.16 -9.65
C THR A 99 10.98 -2.78 -10.26
N TYR A 100 10.52 -2.24 -11.40
CA TYR A 100 9.38 -2.79 -12.12
C TYR A 100 9.69 -4.19 -12.67
N ILE A 101 10.83 -4.35 -13.34
CA ILE A 101 11.27 -5.61 -13.95
C ILE A 101 11.61 -6.64 -12.88
N SER A 102 12.17 -6.23 -11.73
CA SER A 102 12.60 -7.13 -10.65
C SER A 102 11.47 -7.86 -9.91
N GLY A 103 10.21 -7.72 -10.33
CA GLY A 103 9.04 -8.29 -9.65
C GLY A 103 8.62 -7.56 -8.36
N LEU A 104 9.53 -6.80 -7.73
CA LEU A 104 9.21 -5.90 -6.60
C LEU A 104 8.09 -4.93 -6.96
N GLY A 105 8.12 -4.43 -8.20
CA GLY A 105 7.06 -3.59 -8.73
C GLY A 105 5.70 -4.28 -8.81
N ALA A 106 5.66 -5.56 -9.19
CA ALA A 106 4.42 -6.34 -9.22
C ALA A 106 3.87 -6.56 -7.81
N ILE A 107 4.75 -6.84 -6.83
CA ILE A 107 4.38 -6.93 -5.41
C ILE A 107 3.80 -5.60 -4.91
N PHE A 108 4.44 -4.46 -5.21
CA PHE A 108 3.93 -3.13 -4.86
C PHE A 108 2.60 -2.79 -5.54
N TYR A 109 2.41 -3.24 -6.79
CA TYR A 109 1.17 -3.07 -7.54
C TYR A 109 0.02 -3.92 -6.95
N GLU A 110 0.26 -5.19 -6.66
CA GLU A 110 -0.72 -6.08 -6.01
C GLU A 110 -1.08 -5.58 -4.62
N ILE A 111 -0.07 -5.20 -3.82
CA ILE A 111 -0.25 -4.53 -2.53
C ILE A 111 -1.12 -3.30 -2.70
N SER A 112 -0.80 -2.42 -3.65
CA SER A 112 -1.56 -1.19 -3.90
C SER A 112 -2.98 -1.46 -4.36
N SER A 113 -3.23 -2.53 -5.11
CA SER A 113 -4.57 -2.93 -5.57
C SER A 113 -5.43 -3.48 -4.42
N ILE A 114 -4.87 -4.38 -3.60
CA ILE A 114 -5.52 -4.92 -2.40
C ILE A 114 -5.81 -3.79 -1.41
N LEU A 115 -4.87 -2.86 -1.23
CA LEU A 115 -4.99 -1.68 -0.39
C LEU A 115 -5.96 -0.63 -0.97
N SER A 116 -6.01 -0.42 -2.29
CA SER A 116 -6.99 0.45 -2.93
C SER A 116 -8.42 0.03 -2.61
N THR A 117 -8.67 -1.28 -2.52
CA THR A 117 -9.97 -1.82 -2.11
C THR A 117 -10.32 -1.46 -0.65
N LEU A 118 -9.31 -1.33 0.22
CA LEU A 118 -9.45 -0.81 1.59
C LEU A 118 -9.68 0.70 1.64
N VAL A 119 -9.31 1.48 0.61
CA VAL A 119 -9.63 2.92 0.50
C VAL A 119 -11.14 3.12 0.51
N PHE A 120 -11.90 2.29 -0.22
CA PHE A 120 -13.36 2.33 -0.16
C PHE A 120 -13.89 2.02 1.25
N GLY A 121 -13.29 1.06 1.95
CA GLY A 121 -13.63 0.78 3.36
C GLY A 121 -13.36 1.98 4.28
N ILE A 122 -12.29 2.73 4.06
CA ILE A 122 -11.93 3.95 4.81
C ILE A 122 -12.90 5.09 4.49
N LEU A 123 -13.25 5.28 3.21
CA LEU A 123 -14.16 6.34 2.75
C LEU A 123 -15.62 6.10 3.17
N VAL A 124 -16.04 4.84 3.33
CA VAL A 124 -17.43 4.48 3.64
C VAL A 124 -17.69 4.35 5.16
N LEU A 125 -16.68 4.36 6.04
CA LEU A 125 -16.88 4.26 7.50
C LEU A 125 -17.31 5.61 8.14
N PRO A 126 -18.55 5.76 8.64
CA PRO A 126 -19.02 6.99 9.29
C PRO A 126 -18.30 7.30 10.62
N SER A 127 -17.80 6.27 11.32
CA SER A 127 -17.04 6.44 12.58
C SER A 127 -15.56 6.79 12.37
N LEU A 128 -15.08 6.71 11.13
CA LEU A 128 -13.82 7.28 10.67
C LEU A 128 -14.06 8.63 9.97
N TYR A 129 -15.29 8.99 9.67
CA TYR A 129 -15.72 10.25 9.07
C TYR A 129 -15.69 11.43 10.04
N GLN A 130 -14.60 11.60 10.82
CA GLN A 130 -14.23 12.98 11.09
C GLN A 130 -13.97 13.60 9.71
N PRO A 131 -14.73 14.64 9.33
CA PRO A 131 -14.65 15.16 7.98
C PRO A 131 -13.18 15.57 7.75
N LEU A 132 -12.57 14.99 6.72
CA LEU A 132 -11.15 15.19 6.40
C LEU A 132 -10.80 16.67 6.25
N PHE A 133 -11.81 17.47 5.91
CA PHE A 133 -11.87 18.91 5.95
C PHE A 133 -12.73 19.31 7.14
N SER A 134 -12.20 20.08 8.08
CA SER A 134 -13.05 20.74 9.08
C SER A 134 -14.14 21.48 8.32
N LYS A 135 -15.41 21.28 8.69
CA LYS A 135 -16.34 22.38 8.52
C LYS A 135 -15.73 23.50 9.35
N ASN A 136 -15.20 24.53 8.68
CA ASN A 136 -14.97 25.78 9.35
C ASN A 136 -16.29 26.10 10.06
N ASN A 137 -16.22 26.22 11.38
CA ASN A 137 -17.35 26.61 12.19
C ASN A 137 -17.75 28.02 11.73
N GLU A 138 -18.84 28.09 10.97
CA GLU A 138 -19.76 29.22 10.95
C GLU A 138 -21.09 28.73 11.54
#